data_AF-A0A952LK63-F1
#
_entry.id   AF-A0A952LK63-F1
#
_cell.length_a   1.000
_cell.length_b   1.000
_cell.length_c   1.000
_cell.angle_alpha   90.00
_cell.angle_beta   90.00
_cell.angle_gamma   90.00
#
_symmetry.space_group_name_H-M   'P 1'
#
loop_
_entity.id
_entity.type
_entity.pdbx_description
1 polymer ?
#
loop_
_entity_poly.entity_id
_entity_poly.type
_entity_poly.pdbx_seq_one_letter_code
_entity_poly.pdbx_strand_id
1 'polypeptide(L)'
;GTLSPSGVGTLFAYAAALTVGLQMLVSRFAETRSALWLTIGAGISTIAAFALLAASPAMISLVAAVSLCAVAQMLVGPLVPTAVNALAPSARRASYMAASSVAVDLKDSLGPSIGTALYALAPRLPWVAGIPLVAIASLGLGAAIGRARNPSRPSEDDATPQLGSAVENYR
;
A
#
# COMPACT_ATOMS: atom_id res chain seq x y z
N GLY A 1 16.11 9.02 30.17
CA GLY A 1 16.54 8.25 29.00
C GLY A 1 16.24 9.01 27.73
N THR A 2 16.87 10.16 27.56
CA THR A 2 16.76 11.00 26.37
C THR A 2 17.76 10.50 25.34
N LEU A 3 17.28 10.30 24.11
CA LEU A 3 18.13 9.95 22.97
C LEU A 3 19.17 11.06 22.78
N SER A 4 20.46 10.72 22.79
CA SER A 4 21.49 11.71 22.47
C SER A 4 21.35 12.12 21.00
N PRO A 5 21.81 13.32 20.60
CA PRO A 5 21.83 13.74 19.19
C PRO A 5 22.50 12.71 18.27
N SER A 6 23.56 12.06 18.76
CA SER A 6 24.25 10.95 18.06
C SER A 6 23.38 9.69 17.93
N GLY A 7 22.51 9.40 18.91
CA GLY A 7 21.53 8.32 18.83
C GLY A 7 20.47 8.55 17.74
N VAL A 8 20.01 9.79 17.59
CA VAL A 8 19.07 10.14 16.51
C VAL A 8 19.75 10.02 15.14
N GLY A 9 20.95 10.58 14.99
CA GLY A 9 21.71 10.52 13.73
C GLY A 9 22.02 9.08 13.28
N THR A 10 22.42 8.22 14.21
CA THR A 10 22.66 6.79 13.90
C THR A 10 21.39 6.05 13.50
N LEU A 11 20.24 6.39 14.09
CA LEU A 11 18.95 5.80 13.74
C LEU A 11 18.51 6.18 12.32
N PHE A 12 18.72 7.44 11.91
CA PHE A 12 18.48 7.88 10.53
C PHE A 12 19.45 7.22 9.53
N ALA A 13 20.73 7.11 9.88
CA ALA A 13 21.70 6.40 9.04
C ALA A 13 21.36 4.92 8.87
N TYR A 14 20.95 4.26 9.95
CA TYR A 14 20.45 2.89 9.92
C TYR A 14 19.21 2.76 9.04
N ALA A 15 18.23 3.65 9.21
CA ALA A 15 17.01 3.68 8.39
C ALA A 15 17.34 3.82 6.89
N ALA A 16 18.24 4.74 6.54
CA ALA A 16 18.67 4.96 5.17
C ALA A 16 19.38 3.72 4.58
N ALA A 17 20.37 3.18 5.31
CA ALA A 17 21.10 1.99 4.88
C ALA A 17 20.18 0.78 4.70
N LEU A 18 19.26 0.59 5.65
CA LEU A 18 18.30 -0.48 5.60
C LEU A 18 17.34 -0.30 4.42
N THR A 19 16.86 0.91 4.16
CA THR A 19 15.98 1.21 3.00
C THR A 19 16.67 0.91 1.68
N VAL A 20 17.93 1.35 1.51
CA VAL A 20 18.72 1.09 0.29
C VAL A 20 19.00 -0.41 0.13
N GLY A 21 19.38 -1.11 1.20
CA GLY A 21 19.64 -2.55 1.16
C GLY A 21 18.38 -3.35 0.83
N LEU A 22 17.25 -2.96 1.42
CA LEU A 22 15.96 -3.55 1.10
C LEU A 22 15.61 -3.26 -0.36
N GLN A 23 15.77 -2.03 -0.89
CA GLN A 23 15.44 -1.70 -2.30
C GLN A 23 16.01 -2.70 -3.31
N MET A 24 17.26 -3.15 -3.12
CA MET A 24 17.86 -4.21 -3.96
C MET A 24 17.15 -5.57 -3.84
N LEU A 25 16.65 -5.92 -2.66
CA LEU A 25 15.90 -7.15 -2.38
C LEU A 25 14.50 -7.13 -3.00
N VAL A 26 13.83 -5.96 -3.07
CA VAL A 26 12.51 -5.84 -3.72
C VAL A 26 12.55 -6.20 -5.19
N SER A 27 13.58 -5.76 -5.91
CA SER A 27 13.72 -6.07 -7.34
C SER A 27 13.79 -7.58 -7.58
N ARG A 28 14.21 -8.37 -6.58
CA ARG A 28 14.26 -9.84 -6.63
C ARG A 28 12.96 -10.50 -6.16
N PHE A 29 12.23 -9.90 -5.23
CA PHE A 29 11.07 -10.52 -4.58
C PHE A 29 9.73 -10.24 -5.28
N ALA A 30 9.68 -9.22 -6.15
CA ALA A 30 8.45 -8.74 -6.79
C ALA A 30 7.75 -9.75 -7.72
N GLU A 31 8.44 -10.76 -8.23
CA GLU A 31 7.88 -11.65 -9.27
C GLU A 31 6.99 -12.79 -8.75
N THR A 32 7.01 -13.10 -7.44
CA THR A 32 6.51 -14.41 -6.97
C THR A 32 5.35 -14.39 -5.97
N ARG A 33 4.85 -13.23 -5.54
CA ARG A 33 3.76 -13.16 -4.53
C ARG A 33 2.51 -12.41 -4.98
N SER A 34 1.35 -12.92 -4.56
CA SER A 34 0.05 -12.31 -4.85
C SER A 34 -0.10 -10.94 -4.20
N ALA A 35 -0.54 -9.94 -4.97
CA ALA A 35 -0.77 -8.58 -4.49
C ALA A 35 -1.67 -8.48 -3.25
N LEU A 36 -2.65 -9.36 -3.08
CA LEU A 36 -3.52 -9.32 -1.91
C LEU A 36 -2.76 -9.67 -0.61
N TRP A 37 -1.84 -10.63 -0.69
CA TRP A 37 -0.93 -10.99 0.40
C TRP A 37 0.09 -9.87 0.68
N LEU A 38 0.54 -9.18 -0.36
CA LEU A 38 1.45 -8.03 -0.22
C LEU A 38 0.76 -6.85 0.47
N THR A 39 -0.49 -6.54 0.11
CA THR A 39 -1.27 -5.46 0.73
C THR A 39 -1.52 -5.74 2.22
N ILE A 40 -1.93 -6.96 2.55
CA ILE A 40 -2.20 -7.37 3.93
C ILE A 40 -0.90 -7.33 4.75
N GLY A 41 0.20 -7.88 4.21
CA GLY A 41 1.50 -7.88 4.87
C GLY A 41 2.03 -6.47 5.13
N ALA A 42 1.89 -5.56 4.15
CA ALA A 42 2.29 -4.17 4.28
C ALA A 42 1.45 -3.43 5.34
N GLY A 43 0.13 -3.64 5.32
CA GLY A 43 -0.80 -3.06 6.28
C GLY A 43 -0.52 -3.51 7.71
N ILE A 44 -0.41 -4.82 7.94
CA ILE A 44 -0.10 -5.38 9.27
C ILE A 44 1.25 -4.88 9.79
N SER A 45 2.28 -4.88 8.95
CA SER A 45 3.62 -4.39 9.34
C SER A 45 3.59 -2.91 9.74
N THR A 46 2.85 -2.09 9.00
CA THR A 46 2.72 -0.65 9.30
C THR A 46 1.92 -0.41 10.59
N ILE A 47 0.82 -1.14 10.79
CA ILE A 47 0.02 -1.04 12.02
C ILE A 47 0.85 -1.46 13.24
N ALA A 48 1.62 -2.55 13.12
CA ALA A 48 2.51 -3.02 14.18
C ALA A 48 3.63 -2.00 14.50
N ALA A 49 4.20 -1.35 13.48
CA ALA A 49 5.18 -0.28 13.68
C ALA A 49 4.59 0.92 14.45
N PHE A 50 3.40 1.37 14.06
CA PHE A 50 2.71 2.48 14.74
C PHE A 50 2.28 2.12 16.16
N ALA A 51 1.84 0.88 16.40
CA ALA A 51 1.51 0.39 17.74
C ALA A 51 2.75 0.40 18.65
N LEU A 52 3.91 -0.04 18.15
CA LEU A 52 5.17 0.01 18.88
C LEU A 52 5.56 1.44 19.27
N LEU A 53 5.46 2.37 18.31
CA LEU A 53 5.79 3.78 18.51
C LEU A 53 4.82 4.47 19.47
N ALA A 54 3.54 4.10 19.45
CA ALA A 54 2.55 4.60 20.41
C ALA A 54 2.80 4.08 21.84
N ALA A 55 3.24 2.82 21.95
CA ALA A 55 3.45 2.14 23.23
C ALA A 55 4.70 2.62 23.95
N SER A 56 5.82 2.78 23.25
CA SER A 56 7.10 3.13 23.89
C SER A 56 8.02 3.97 23.00
N PRO A 57 8.56 5.09 23.50
CA PRO A 57 9.58 5.90 22.82
C PRO A 57 11.01 5.38 23.03
N ALA A 58 11.20 4.13 23.47
CA ALA A 58 12.53 3.56 23.69
C ALA A 58 13.30 3.32 22.38
N MET A 59 14.64 3.42 22.43
CA MET A 59 15.54 3.18 21.28
C MET A 59 15.25 1.85 20.56
N ILE A 60 15.00 0.78 21.32
CA ILE A 60 14.69 -0.54 20.77
C ILE A 60 13.36 -0.54 20.02
N SER A 61 12.35 0.18 20.54
CA SER A 61 11.05 0.34 19.88
C SER A 61 11.19 1.10 18.56
N LEU A 62 12.02 2.14 18.53
CA LEU A 62 12.31 2.92 17.33
C LEU A 62 13.02 2.07 16.27
N VAL A 63 14.04 1.31 16.64
CA VAL A 63 14.74 0.40 15.71
C VAL A 63 13.76 -0.62 15.14
N ALA A 64 12.98 -1.30 15.98
CA ALA A 64 12.01 -2.29 15.54
C ALA A 64 10.94 -1.66 14.62
N ALA A 65 10.40 -0.49 14.98
CA ALA A 65 9.43 0.21 14.15
C ALA A 65 10.00 0.63 12.79
N VAL A 66 11.24 1.13 12.75
CA VAL A 66 11.93 1.46 11.49
C VAL A 66 12.11 0.21 10.62
N SER A 67 12.52 -0.92 11.21
CA SER A 67 12.63 -2.19 10.48
C SER A 67 11.28 -2.63 9.91
N LEU A 68 10.20 -2.56 10.70
CA LEU A 68 8.85 -2.91 10.25
C LEU A 68 8.34 -1.96 9.14
N CYS A 69 8.59 -0.65 9.27
CA CYS A 69 8.26 0.33 8.24
C CYS A 69 9.00 0.02 6.93
N ALA A 70 10.27 -0.34 6.99
CA ALA A 70 11.03 -0.68 5.80
C ALA A 70 10.52 -1.97 5.13
N VAL A 71 10.14 -2.98 5.92
CA VAL A 71 9.46 -4.18 5.42
C VAL A 71 8.13 -3.80 4.75
N ALA A 72 7.35 -2.89 5.33
CA ALA A 72 6.12 -2.41 4.70
C ALA A 72 6.41 -1.70 3.36
N GLN A 73 7.41 -0.82 3.32
CA GLN A 73 7.81 -0.12 2.09
C GLN A 73 8.28 -1.08 0.99
N MET A 74 8.97 -2.16 1.37
CA MET A 74 9.31 -3.23 0.42
C MET A 74 8.09 -3.83 -0.24
N LEU A 75 7.09 -4.16 0.56
CA LEU A 75 5.87 -4.79 0.06
C LEU A 75 5.06 -3.83 -0.83
N VAL A 76 5.21 -2.52 -0.67
CA VAL A 76 4.55 -1.49 -1.48
C VAL A 76 5.11 -1.37 -2.90
N GLY A 77 6.41 -1.60 -3.10
CA GLY A 77 7.05 -1.55 -4.43
C GLY A 77 6.29 -2.31 -5.54
N PRO A 78 5.98 -3.60 -5.37
CA PRO A 78 5.17 -4.37 -6.33
C PRO A 78 3.66 -4.06 -6.30
N LEU A 79 3.14 -3.42 -5.24
CA LEU A 79 1.71 -3.10 -5.10
C LEU A 79 1.26 -2.00 -6.06
N VAL A 80 2.10 -0.99 -6.30
CA VAL A 80 1.76 0.14 -7.19
C VAL A 80 1.44 -0.33 -8.61
N PRO A 81 2.33 -1.05 -9.32
CA PRO A 81 2.02 -1.54 -10.67
C PRO A 81 0.91 -2.59 -10.66
N THR A 82 0.77 -3.40 -9.61
CA THR A 82 -0.31 -4.40 -9.56
C THR A 82 -1.68 -3.76 -9.37
N ALA A 83 -1.80 -2.74 -8.53
CA ALA A 83 -3.03 -1.98 -8.33
C ALA A 83 -3.42 -1.25 -9.62
N VAL A 84 -2.46 -0.60 -10.29
CA VAL A 84 -2.70 0.03 -11.60
C VAL A 84 -3.13 -1.00 -12.64
N ASN A 85 -2.48 -2.16 -12.70
CA ASN A 85 -2.83 -3.20 -13.66
C ASN A 85 -4.21 -3.84 -13.38
N ALA A 86 -4.59 -4.00 -12.12
CA ALA A 86 -5.88 -4.55 -11.72
C ALA A 86 -7.04 -3.54 -11.91
N LEU A 87 -6.80 -2.24 -11.70
CA LEU A 87 -7.85 -1.21 -11.68
C LEU A 87 -7.95 -0.42 -13.00
N ALA A 88 -6.87 -0.33 -13.78
CA ALA A 88 -6.86 0.48 -15.00
C ALA A 88 -7.16 -0.36 -16.26
N PRO A 89 -8.16 0.03 -17.07
CA PRO A 89 -8.29 -0.44 -18.45
C PRO A 89 -7.00 -0.12 -19.25
N SER A 90 -6.62 -0.97 -20.20
CA SER A 90 -5.36 -0.85 -20.96
C SER A 90 -5.10 0.55 -21.56
N ALA A 91 -6.17 1.25 -21.96
CA ALA A 91 -6.11 2.61 -22.51
C ALA A 91 -5.82 3.74 -21.49
N ARG A 92 -5.91 3.50 -20.18
CA ARG A 92 -5.77 4.54 -19.13
C ARG A 92 -4.67 4.26 -18.09
N ARG A 93 -3.86 3.22 -18.28
CA ARG A 93 -2.76 2.86 -17.34
C ARG A 93 -1.79 4.03 -17.08
N ALA A 94 -1.48 4.84 -18.09
CA ALA A 94 -0.62 6.01 -17.95
C ALA A 94 -1.19 7.05 -16.96
N SER A 95 -2.51 7.31 -17.02
CA SER A 95 -3.18 8.24 -16.11
C SER A 95 -3.21 7.71 -14.66
N TYR A 96 -3.36 6.39 -14.48
CA TYR A 96 -3.29 5.77 -13.16
C TYR A 96 -1.88 5.81 -12.56
N MET A 97 -0.85 5.59 -13.38
CA MET A 97 0.54 5.79 -12.95
C MET A 97 0.80 7.25 -12.55
N ALA A 98 0.34 8.22 -13.35
CA ALA A 98 0.47 9.63 -13.02
C ALA A 98 -0.24 9.98 -11.70
N ALA A 99 -1.46 9.49 -11.49
CA ALA A 99 -2.19 9.69 -10.24
C ALA A 99 -1.45 9.06 -9.04
N SER A 100 -0.81 7.89 -9.23
CA SER A 100 0.00 7.26 -8.18
C SER A 100 1.23 8.08 -7.83
N SER A 101 1.92 8.68 -8.82
CA SER A 101 3.05 9.57 -8.59
C SER A 101 2.63 10.81 -7.80
N VAL A 102 1.51 11.45 -8.18
CA VAL A 102 0.98 12.61 -7.44
C VAL A 102 0.66 12.25 -5.99
N ALA A 103 0.10 11.06 -5.74
CA ALA A 103 -0.16 10.60 -4.38
C ALA A 103 1.15 10.41 -3.57
N VAL A 104 2.22 9.95 -4.22
CA VAL A 104 3.55 9.83 -3.60
C VAL A 104 4.15 11.20 -3.32
N ASP A 105 4.11 12.11 -4.29
CA ASP A 105 4.63 13.48 -4.14
C ASP A 105 3.90 14.24 -3.03
N LEU A 106 2.58 14.05 -2.94
CA LEU A 106 1.76 14.64 -1.89
C LEU A 106 2.10 14.06 -0.52
N LYS A 107 2.29 12.73 -0.42
CA LYS A 107 2.75 12.06 0.81
C LYS A 107 4.09 12.62 1.26
N ASP A 108 5.04 12.79 0.35
CA ASP A 108 6.39 13.24 0.69
C ASP A 108 6.44 14.72 1.07
N SER A 109 5.54 15.53 0.48
CA SER A 109 5.44 16.96 0.77
C SER A 109 4.65 17.25 2.05
N LEU A 110 3.49 16.62 2.23
CA LEU A 110 2.58 16.90 3.35
C LEU A 110 2.83 16.01 4.57
N GLY A 111 3.40 14.83 4.38
CA GLY A 111 3.66 13.86 5.45
C GLY A 111 4.46 14.43 6.61
N PRO A 112 5.64 15.05 6.37
CA PRO A 112 6.45 15.64 7.44
C PRO A 112 5.73 16.77 8.17
N SER A 113 5.03 17.63 7.43
CA SER A 113 4.31 18.79 7.98
C SER A 113 3.14 18.36 8.87
N ILE A 114 2.29 17.45 8.38
CA ILE A 114 1.15 16.91 9.14
C ILE A 114 1.64 16.11 10.34
N GLY A 115 2.65 15.26 10.15
CA GLY A 115 3.24 14.46 11.23
C GLY A 115 3.82 15.32 12.35
N THR A 116 4.54 16.39 11.99
CA THR A 116 5.13 17.33 12.96
C THR A 116 4.05 18.11 13.70
N ALA A 117 3.03 18.60 13.00
CA ALA A 117 1.91 19.32 13.61
C ALA A 117 1.14 18.43 14.61
N LEU A 118 0.84 17.19 14.23
CA LEU A 118 0.18 16.23 15.12
C LEU A 118 1.05 15.86 16.33
N TYR A 119 2.36 15.70 16.13
CA TYR A 119 3.30 15.40 17.21
C TYR A 119 3.43 16.56 18.20
N ALA A 120 3.39 17.81 17.70
CA ALA A 120 3.41 19.01 18.53
C ALA A 120 2.16 19.13 19.44
N LEU A 121 1.00 18.64 18.99
CA LEU A 121 -0.21 18.56 19.81
C LEU A 121 -0.10 17.45 20.87
N ALA A 122 0.25 16.24 20.45
CA ALA A 122 0.59 15.17 21.38
C ALA A 122 1.56 14.17 20.75
N PRO A 123 2.60 13.73 21.49
CA PRO A 123 3.58 12.77 20.99
C PRO A 123 3.00 11.42 20.52
N ARG A 124 1.79 11.08 20.99
CA ARG A 124 1.08 9.83 20.63
C ARG A 124 0.09 10.01 19.48
N LEU A 125 -0.32 11.23 19.16
CA LEU A 125 -1.37 11.50 18.17
C LEU A 125 -1.05 10.99 16.76
N PRO A 126 0.17 11.19 16.21
CA PRO A 126 0.49 10.69 14.87
C PRO A 126 0.34 9.18 14.74
N TRP A 127 0.73 8.46 15.79
CA TRP A 127 0.73 7.00 15.81
C TRP A 127 -0.67 6.44 15.97
N VAL A 128 -1.46 6.99 16.91
CA VAL A 128 -2.85 6.53 17.15
C VAL A 128 -3.77 6.89 15.99
N ALA A 129 -3.61 8.07 15.36
CA ALA A 129 -4.37 8.47 14.19
C ALA A 129 -3.95 7.71 12.92
N GLY A 130 -2.68 7.32 12.83
CA GLY A 130 -2.14 6.55 11.70
C GLY A 130 -2.72 5.12 11.60
N ILE A 131 -3.00 4.46 12.73
CA ILE A 131 -3.53 3.08 12.76
C ILE A 131 -4.88 2.93 12.02
N PRO A 132 -5.95 3.69 12.36
CA PRO A 132 -7.23 3.57 11.66
C PRO A 132 -7.11 3.99 10.19
N LEU A 133 -6.28 5.00 9.88
CA LEU A 133 -6.04 5.45 8.52
C LEU A 133 -5.41 4.35 7.65
N VAL A 134 -4.37 3.69 8.17
CA VAL A 134 -3.71 2.56 7.49
C VAL A 134 -4.67 1.38 7.34
N ALA A 135 -5.45 1.07 8.38
CA ALA A 135 -6.44 0.00 8.31
C ALA A 135 -7.46 0.24 7.20
N ILE A 136 -8.03 1.44 7.12
CA ILE A 136 -8.99 1.82 6.07
C ILE A 136 -8.33 1.74 4.68
N ALA A 137 -7.12 2.26 4.53
CA ALA A 137 -6.40 2.23 3.25
C ALA A 137 -6.09 0.79 2.79
N SER A 138 -5.57 -0.05 3.68
CA SER A 138 -5.25 -1.45 3.38
C SER A 138 -6.51 -2.26 3.05
N LEU A 139 -7.60 -2.06 3.80
CA LEU A 139 -8.90 -2.71 3.52
C LEU A 139 -9.50 -2.23 2.20
N GLY A 140 -9.49 -0.93 1.93
CA GLY A 140 -10.00 -0.34 0.69
C GLY A 140 -9.24 -0.85 -0.53
N LEU A 141 -7.90 -0.89 -0.46
CA LEU A 141 -7.06 -1.41 -1.54
C LEU A 141 -7.25 -2.92 -1.72
N GLY A 142 -7.31 -3.68 -0.62
CA GLY A 142 -7.58 -5.12 -0.65
C GLY A 142 -8.93 -5.46 -1.29
N ALA A 143 -9.99 -4.73 -0.93
CA ALA A 143 -11.33 -4.90 -1.48
C ALA A 143 -11.42 -4.49 -2.96
N ALA A 144 -10.72 -3.44 -3.37
CA ALA A 144 -10.66 -2.99 -4.76
C ALA A 144 -9.95 -4.02 -5.66
N ILE A 145 -8.80 -4.54 -5.21
CA ILE A 145 -8.06 -5.60 -5.92
C ILE A 145 -8.87 -6.91 -5.96
N GLY A 146 -9.55 -7.25 -4.85
CA GLY A 146 -10.41 -8.44 -4.78
C GLY A 146 -11.59 -8.36 -5.76
N ARG A 147 -12.26 -7.21 -5.86
CA ARG A 147 -13.35 -6.99 -6.84
C ARG A 147 -12.86 -7.06 -8.29
N ALA A 148 -11.71 -6.46 -8.60
CA ALA A 148 -11.15 -6.50 -9.94
C ALA A 148 -10.77 -7.92 -10.42
N ARG A 149 -10.43 -8.82 -9.48
CA ARG A 149 -10.15 -10.24 -9.78
C ARG A 149 -11.39 -11.10 -9.96
N ASN A 150 -12.58 -10.62 -9.58
CA ASN A 150 -13.83 -11.39 -9.64
C ASN A 150 -14.87 -10.82 -10.64
N PRO A 151 -14.54 -10.66 -11.95
CA PRO A 151 -15.52 -10.26 -12.96
C PRO A 151 -16.43 -11.42 -13.44
N SER A 152 -16.32 -12.62 -12.85
CA SER A 152 -17.10 -13.80 -13.27
C SER A 152 -18.50 -13.82 -12.64
N ARG A 153 -19.38 -12.98 -13.17
CA ARG A 153 -20.74 -13.39 -13.49
C ARG A 153 -21.23 -12.54 -14.67
N PRO A 154 -20.97 -12.98 -15.91
CA PRO A 154 -21.85 -12.57 -16.99
C PRO A 154 -23.26 -13.02 -16.58
N SER A 155 -24.22 -12.11 -16.59
CA SER A 155 -25.61 -12.51 -16.61
C SER A 155 -25.79 -13.33 -17.88
N GLU A 156 -25.83 -14.65 -17.69
CA GLU A 156 -26.11 -15.68 -18.68
C GLU A 156 -27.60 -15.62 -19.04
N ASP A 157 -28.05 -14.45 -19.49
CA ASP A 157 -29.47 -14.17 -19.82
C ASP A 157 -29.63 -13.36 -21.12
N ASP A 158 -28.54 -13.08 -21.86
CA ASP A 158 -28.58 -12.39 -23.17
C ASP A 158 -28.03 -13.25 -24.32
N ALA A 159 -27.86 -14.56 -24.06
CA ALA A 159 -27.44 -15.53 -25.07
C ALA A 159 -28.36 -16.75 -25.04
N THR A 160 -29.62 -16.56 -25.42
CA THR A 160 -30.36 -17.62 -26.13
C THR A 160 -30.84 -17.14 -27.50
N PRO A 161 -30.81 -18.01 -28.51
CA PRO A 161 -30.57 -17.65 -29.90
C PRO A 161 -31.91 -17.57 -30.66
N GLN A 162 -32.24 -16.42 -31.24
CA GLN A 162 -33.24 -16.39 -32.32
C GLN A 162 -32.61 -16.89 -33.63
N LEU A 163 -32.40 -18.20 -33.68
CA LEU A 163 -32.03 -18.97 -34.87
C LEU A 163 -33.28 -19.60 -35.53
N GLY A 164 -34.42 -18.91 -35.46
CA GLY A 164 -35.75 -19.50 -35.70
C GLY A 164 -36.71 -18.77 -36.65
N SER A 165 -36.26 -17.82 -37.49
CA SER A 165 -37.21 -17.12 -38.40
C SER A 165 -36.68 -16.75 -39.79
N ALA A 166 -35.51 -17.23 -40.21
CA ALA A 166 -34.92 -16.87 -41.49
C ALA A 166 -35.04 -17.93 -42.61
N VAL A 167 -35.68 -19.08 -42.37
CA VAL A 167 -35.70 -20.20 -43.35
C VAL A 167 -37.09 -20.58 -43.86
N GLU A 168 -38.18 -20.07 -43.29
CA GLU A 168 -39.55 -20.50 -43.65
C GLU A 168 -40.31 -19.48 -44.54
N ASN A 169 -39.68 -18.95 -45.59
CA ASN A 169 -40.39 -18.07 -46.56
C ASN A 169 -39.95 -18.27 -48.02
N TYR A 170 -39.47 -19.48 -48.36
CA TYR A 170 -39.18 -19.87 -49.75
C TYR A 170 -39.65 -21.28 -50.10
N ARG A 171 -40.80 -21.71 -49.56
CA ARG A 171 -41.55 -22.87 -50.06
C ARG A 171 -43.04 -22.62 -50.08
#